data_AF-A0A7S0ADI6-F1
#
_entry.id   AF-A0A7S0ADI6-F1
#
_cell.length_a   1.000
_cell.length_b   1.000
_cell.length_c   1.000
_cell.angle_alpha   90.00
_cell.angle_beta   90.00
_cell.angle_gamma   90.00
#
_symmetry.space_group_name_H-M   'P 1'
#
loop_
_entity.id
_entity.type
_entity.pdbx_description
1 polymer ?
#
loop_
_entity_poly.entity_id
_entity_poly.type
_entity_poly.pdbx_seq_one_letter_code
_entity_poly.pdbx_strand_id
1 'polypeptide(L)'
;NQIRLMVGTAAAVAANALPAEFLDMALVLRIEMHMPLAPPTGLLLRTAGFCEMDQRAGFCAMDTEQAACCMLPTGGFVLIPDGDSAASAMAFGEEIEAKVERQWNEGSELRDWQAKLAEVRVPSGAALEELRAKVTACHAQEVEFRESQAAADRRRREERLAAGSSFVGVMPRRFAADMMVRFRLVPGWRVTNLQHALSMRLRRWENNPAESPQGLSSPPETCELLDYISRVGVDTLSEEGADS
;
A
#
# COMPACT_ATOMS: atom_id res chain seq x y z
N ASN A 1 7.98 5.78 -16.18
CA ASN A 1 7.55 7.18 -15.97
C ASN A 1 6.58 7.40 -14.81
N GLN A 2 6.07 6.37 -14.14
CA GLN A 2 5.06 6.52 -13.07
C GLN A 2 5.43 7.53 -11.98
N ILE A 3 6.59 7.37 -11.31
CA ILE A 3 7.04 8.30 -10.25
C ILE A 3 7.15 9.74 -10.76
N ARG A 4 7.72 9.92 -11.96
CA ARG A 4 7.88 11.24 -12.58
C ARG A 4 6.55 11.90 -12.93
N LEU A 5 5.54 11.12 -13.33
CA LEU A 5 4.18 11.62 -13.54
C LEU A 5 3.53 12.00 -12.20
N MET A 6 3.67 11.18 -11.17
CA MET A 6 3.14 11.49 -9.83
C MET A 6 3.74 12.80 -9.29
N VAL A 7 5.06 12.92 -9.30
CA VAL A 7 5.77 14.12 -8.84
C VAL A 7 5.43 15.34 -9.71
N GLY A 8 5.41 15.17 -11.03
CA GLY A 8 5.13 16.30 -11.93
C GLY A 8 3.70 16.81 -11.82
N THR A 9 2.73 15.91 -11.65
CA THR A 9 1.33 16.28 -11.40
C THR A 9 1.17 16.99 -10.06
N ALA A 10 1.79 16.47 -9.00
CA ALA A 10 1.76 17.10 -7.69
C ALA A 10 2.38 18.52 -7.71
N ALA A 11 3.50 18.70 -8.42
CA ALA A 11 4.12 20.00 -8.61
C ALA A 11 3.21 20.98 -9.38
N ALA A 12 2.52 20.51 -10.42
CA ALA A 12 1.57 21.33 -11.18
C ALA A 12 0.37 21.77 -10.33
N VAL A 13 -0.14 20.89 -9.46
CA VAL A 13 -1.20 21.22 -8.51
C VAL A 13 -0.73 22.24 -7.48
N ALA A 14 0.46 22.04 -6.89
CA ALA A 14 1.05 22.98 -5.95
C ALA A 14 1.32 24.36 -6.55
N ALA A 15 1.65 24.41 -7.85
CA ALA A 15 1.84 25.65 -8.60
C ALA A 15 0.53 26.29 -9.11
N ASN A 16 -0.64 25.71 -8.79
CA ASN A 16 -1.95 26.10 -9.32
C ASN A 16 -2.08 26.04 -10.84
N ALA A 17 -1.20 25.30 -11.53
CA ALA A 17 -1.28 25.06 -12.96
C ALA A 17 -2.27 23.96 -13.33
N LEU A 18 -2.56 23.06 -12.39
CA LEU A 18 -3.56 22.00 -12.53
C LEU A 18 -4.49 21.99 -11.31
N PRO A 19 -5.82 22.04 -11.47
CA PRO A 19 -6.74 21.90 -10.35
C PRO A 19 -6.61 20.53 -9.70
N ALA A 20 -6.66 20.48 -8.36
CA ALA A 20 -6.51 19.23 -7.62
C ALA A 20 -7.54 18.15 -8.00
N GLU A 21 -8.75 18.54 -8.43
CA GLU A 21 -9.80 17.60 -8.88
C GLU A 21 -9.35 16.72 -10.06
N PHE A 22 -8.35 17.14 -10.84
CA PHE A 22 -7.81 16.35 -11.95
C PHE A 22 -7.00 15.14 -11.49
N LEU A 23 -6.46 15.16 -10.26
CA LEU A 23 -5.83 13.98 -9.66
C LEU A 23 -6.88 12.89 -9.42
N ASP A 24 -8.02 13.26 -8.83
CA ASP A 24 -9.12 12.32 -8.56
C ASP A 24 -9.70 11.79 -9.86
N MET A 25 -9.93 12.68 -10.84
CA MET A 25 -10.39 12.29 -12.18
C MET A 25 -9.45 11.26 -12.84
N ALA A 26 -8.13 11.43 -12.74
CA ALA A 26 -7.16 10.52 -13.35
C ALA A 26 -7.08 9.15 -12.68
N LEU A 27 -7.49 9.04 -11.42
CA LEU A 27 -7.56 7.77 -10.71
C LEU A 27 -8.87 7.03 -10.97
N VAL A 28 -9.95 7.77 -11.23
CA VAL A 28 -11.32 7.21 -11.39
C VAL A 28 -11.64 6.92 -12.85
N LEU A 29 -11.31 7.83 -13.76
CA LEU A 29 -11.68 7.72 -15.16
C LEU A 29 -10.71 6.80 -15.91
N ARG A 30 -11.25 5.98 -16.81
CA ARG A 30 -10.47 5.10 -17.70
C ARG A 30 -10.04 5.81 -18.99
N ILE A 31 -9.87 7.12 -18.93
CA ILE A 31 -9.44 7.93 -20.07
C ILE A 31 -7.98 8.35 -19.87
N GLU A 32 -7.25 8.47 -20.97
CA GLU A 32 -5.90 9.00 -20.92
C GLU A 32 -5.95 10.49 -20.59
N MET A 33 -5.30 10.88 -19.49
CA MET A 33 -5.13 12.27 -19.10
C MET A 33 -3.65 12.62 -19.22
N HIS A 34 -3.34 13.66 -20.01
CA HIS A 34 -1.97 14.12 -20.18
C HIS A 34 -1.50 14.85 -18.94
N MET A 35 -0.76 14.13 -18.10
CA MET A 35 -0.22 14.65 -16.85
C MET A 35 1.21 15.17 -17.01
N PRO A 36 1.60 16.22 -16.28
CA PRO A 36 2.95 16.76 -16.35
C PRO A 36 4.00 15.73 -15.90
N LEU A 37 5.05 15.59 -16.70
CA LEU A 37 6.14 14.67 -16.43
C LEU A 37 7.32 15.43 -15.81
N ALA A 38 7.72 15.09 -14.59
CA ALA A 38 8.89 15.66 -13.94
C ALA A 38 10.20 15.33 -14.70
N PRO A 39 11.27 16.13 -14.58
CA PRO A 39 12.58 15.81 -15.14
C PRO A 39 13.14 14.49 -14.59
N PRO A 40 13.94 13.74 -15.36
CA PRO A 40 14.54 12.49 -14.89
C PRO A 40 15.71 12.72 -13.93
N THR A 41 16.37 13.88 -14.01
CA THR A 41 17.64 14.17 -13.33
C THR A 41 17.56 14.03 -11.80
N GLY A 42 16.41 14.31 -11.20
CA GLY A 42 16.20 14.16 -9.74
C GLY A 42 15.70 12.78 -9.31
N LEU A 43 15.52 11.82 -10.22
CA LEU A 43 15.01 10.49 -9.86
C LEU A 43 16.16 9.55 -9.50
N LEU A 44 16.26 9.21 -8.22
CA LEU A 44 17.30 8.33 -7.67
C LEU A 44 16.69 7.05 -7.08
N LEU A 45 17.24 5.90 -7.45
CA LEU A 45 16.91 4.62 -6.81
C LEU A 45 17.78 4.46 -5.57
N ARG A 46 17.19 4.65 -4.38
CA ARG A 46 17.94 4.57 -3.10
C ARG A 46 18.13 3.15 -2.58
N THR A 47 17.15 2.26 -2.77
CA THR A 47 17.18 0.89 -2.25
C THR A 47 16.51 -0.07 -3.22
N ALA A 48 16.88 -1.35 -3.18
CA ALA A 48 16.20 -2.43 -3.90
C ALA A 48 15.95 -3.62 -2.96
N GLY A 49 14.70 -4.11 -2.94
CA GLY A 49 14.36 -5.37 -2.28
C GLY A 49 14.50 -6.54 -3.26
N PHE A 50 15.14 -7.62 -2.84
CA PHE A 50 15.34 -8.84 -3.63
C PHE A 50 14.59 -10.00 -2.98
N CYS A 51 13.35 -10.23 -3.40
CA CYS A 51 12.68 -11.48 -3.08
C CYS A 51 13.18 -12.52 -4.10
N GLU A 52 14.09 -13.44 -3.70
CA GLU A 52 14.24 -14.66 -4.47
C GLU A 52 12.90 -15.40 -4.52
N MET A 53 12.67 -16.25 -5.51
CA MET A 53 11.43 -17.02 -5.69
C MET A 53 11.22 -18.11 -4.61
N ASP A 54 11.78 -17.96 -3.41
CA ASP A 54 11.59 -18.82 -2.24
C ASP A 54 10.84 -18.06 -1.12
N GLN A 55 9.85 -18.72 -0.52
CA GLN A 55 8.65 -18.13 0.09
C GLN A 55 8.76 -17.79 1.58
N ARG A 56 9.96 -17.81 2.19
CA ARG A 56 10.07 -17.73 3.66
C ARG A 56 10.95 -16.62 4.23
N ALA A 57 11.83 -15.99 3.44
CA ALA A 57 12.57 -14.80 3.83
C ALA A 57 12.98 -14.01 2.59
N GLY A 58 12.48 -12.77 2.44
CA GLY A 58 12.97 -11.88 1.39
C GLY A 58 14.35 -11.34 1.75
N PHE A 59 15.26 -11.28 0.79
CA PHE A 59 16.52 -10.57 0.93
C PHE A 59 16.28 -9.07 0.63
N CYS A 60 16.92 -8.17 1.37
CA CYS A 60 16.81 -6.74 1.11
C CYS A 60 18.22 -6.13 1.07
N ALA A 61 18.51 -5.33 0.04
CA ALA A 61 19.71 -4.49 0.03
C ALA A 61 19.43 -3.25 0.89
N MET A 62 19.49 -3.45 2.20
CA MET A 62 19.30 -2.47 3.26
C MET A 62 20.36 -2.73 4.32
N ASP A 63 20.79 -1.73 5.09
CA ASP A 63 21.60 -1.92 6.30
C ASP A 63 20.73 -2.34 7.51
N THR A 64 21.34 -2.67 8.66
CA THR A 64 20.60 -3.11 9.85
C THR A 64 19.70 -2.02 10.44
N GLU A 65 20.01 -0.73 10.30
CA GLU A 65 19.17 0.38 10.77
C GLU A 65 17.92 0.53 9.89
N GLN A 66 18.09 0.46 8.58
CA GLN A 66 17.01 0.43 7.59
C GLN A 66 16.15 -0.82 7.73
N ALA A 67 16.75 -1.98 7.99
CA ALA A 67 16.05 -3.22 8.27
C ALA A 67 15.24 -3.15 9.57
N ALA A 68 15.78 -2.51 10.61
CA ALA A 68 15.09 -2.27 11.89
C ALA A 68 13.90 -1.32 11.72
N CYS A 69 14.05 -0.24 10.93
CA CYS A 69 12.95 0.65 10.57
C CYS A 69 11.85 -0.06 9.77
N CYS A 70 12.23 -1.07 8.98
CA CYS A 70 11.33 -1.90 8.19
C CYS A 70 10.88 -3.19 8.90
N MET A 71 11.22 -3.41 10.17
CA MET A 71 10.83 -4.59 10.98
C MET A 71 10.98 -5.96 10.26
N LEU A 72 12.11 -6.18 9.57
CA LEU A 72 12.42 -7.48 8.94
C LEU A 72 12.69 -8.58 9.99
N PRO A 73 12.43 -9.87 9.70
CA PRO A 73 12.76 -10.97 10.62
C PRO A 73 14.27 -11.10 10.82
N THR A 74 14.68 -11.66 11.97
CA THR A 74 16.07 -11.95 12.37
C THR A 74 16.86 -12.86 11.41
N GLY A 75 16.23 -13.36 10.33
CA GLY A 75 16.83 -14.18 9.28
C GLY A 75 16.63 -13.66 7.84
N GLY A 76 16.07 -12.46 7.66
CA GLY A 76 16.14 -11.75 6.37
C GLY A 76 17.52 -11.13 6.23
N PHE A 77 18.31 -11.54 5.24
CA PHE A 77 19.68 -11.03 5.13
C PHE A 77 19.69 -9.63 4.49
N VAL A 78 20.28 -8.72 5.25
CA VAL A 78 20.83 -7.44 4.84
C VAL A 78 21.97 -7.72 3.85
N LEU A 79 21.79 -7.39 2.56
CA LEU A 79 22.83 -7.59 1.53
C LEU A 79 23.92 -6.50 1.57
N ILE A 80 23.71 -5.45 2.37
CA ILE A 80 24.70 -4.38 2.61
C ILE A 80 25.31 -4.65 3.99
N PRO A 81 26.52 -5.22 4.09
CA PRO A 81 27.14 -5.48 5.38
C PRO A 81 27.17 -4.21 6.23
N ASP A 82 26.80 -4.32 7.51
CA ASP A 82 26.95 -3.21 8.45
C ASP A 82 28.39 -2.71 8.48
N GLY A 83 28.57 -1.38 8.57
CA GLY A 83 29.87 -0.71 8.56
C GLY A 83 30.06 0.20 7.35
N ASP A 84 31.27 0.18 6.77
CA ASP A 84 31.69 1.14 5.72
C ASP A 84 30.81 1.12 4.46
N SER A 85 30.09 0.03 4.18
CA SER A 85 29.27 -0.09 2.97
C SER A 85 28.01 0.77 3.03
N ALA A 86 27.34 0.84 4.19
CA ALA A 86 26.17 1.68 4.40
C ALA A 86 26.57 3.16 4.38
N ALA A 87 27.63 3.52 5.10
CA ALA A 87 28.19 4.88 5.10
C ALA A 87 28.65 5.31 3.70
N SER A 88 29.28 4.41 2.93
CA SER A 88 29.68 4.67 1.55
C SER A 88 28.49 4.87 0.62
N ALA A 89 27.41 4.08 0.78
CA ALA A 89 26.19 4.26 -0.01
C ALA A 89 25.50 5.59 0.31
N MET A 90 25.46 5.99 1.59
CA MET A 90 24.95 7.30 2.00
C MET A 90 25.80 8.44 1.43
N ALA A 91 27.12 8.38 1.61
CA ALA A 91 28.04 9.40 1.09
C ALA A 91 27.95 9.54 -0.44
N PHE A 92 27.81 8.42 -1.14
CA PHE A 92 27.57 8.44 -2.58
C PHE A 92 26.22 9.06 -2.93
N GLY A 93 25.15 8.77 -2.18
CA GLY A 93 23.84 9.41 -2.32
C GLY A 93 23.94 10.94 -2.20
N GLU A 94 24.62 11.43 -1.16
CA GLU A 94 24.86 12.86 -0.94
C GLU A 94 25.67 13.50 -2.09
N GLU A 95 26.70 12.81 -2.59
CA GLU A 95 27.48 13.27 -3.74
C GLU A 95 26.61 13.42 -5.00
N ILE A 96 25.74 12.44 -5.27
CA ILE A 96 24.84 12.49 -6.43
C ILE A 96 23.80 13.61 -6.27
N GLU A 97 23.24 13.80 -5.08
CA GLU A 97 22.29 14.88 -4.80
C GLU A 97 22.93 16.26 -5.03
N ALA A 98 24.16 16.47 -4.55
CA ALA A 98 24.89 17.71 -4.79
C ALA A 98 25.16 17.95 -6.29
N LYS A 99 25.41 16.88 -7.07
CA LYS A 99 25.55 16.98 -8.54
C LYS A 99 24.24 17.34 -9.22
N VAL A 100 23.12 16.74 -8.79
CA VAL A 100 21.78 17.04 -9.31
C VAL A 100 21.43 18.51 -9.03
N GLU A 101 21.65 18.98 -7.81
CA GLU A 101 21.42 20.37 -7.43
C GLU A 101 22.25 21.33 -8.29
N ARG A 102 23.54 21.05 -8.48
CA ARG A 102 24.39 21.83 -9.38
C ARG A 102 23.84 21.87 -10.80
N GLN A 103 23.43 20.72 -11.35
CA GLN A 103 22.86 20.65 -12.70
C GLN A 103 21.56 21.46 -12.82
N TRP A 104 20.72 21.47 -11.79
CA TRP A 104 19.51 22.29 -11.78
C TRP A 104 19.81 23.79 -11.69
N ASN A 105 20.83 24.18 -10.93
CA ASN A 105 21.21 25.58 -10.76
C ASN A 105 21.94 26.15 -11.99
N GLU A 106 22.85 25.39 -12.58
CA GLU A 106 23.65 25.81 -13.74
C GLU A 106 22.90 25.60 -15.06
N GLY A 107 22.03 24.57 -15.13
CA GLY A 107 21.29 24.20 -16.32
C GLY A 107 20.02 25.03 -16.55
N SER A 108 19.31 24.70 -17.64
CA SER A 108 17.97 25.23 -17.92
C SER A 108 16.86 24.24 -17.60
N GLU A 109 17.16 22.95 -17.41
CA GLU A 109 16.14 21.88 -17.35
C GLU A 109 15.03 22.17 -16.33
N LEU A 110 15.38 22.55 -15.10
CA LEU A 110 14.39 22.84 -14.06
C LEU A 110 13.53 24.06 -14.42
N ARG A 111 14.15 25.13 -14.94
CA ARG A 111 13.46 26.35 -15.37
C ARG A 111 12.55 26.10 -16.57
N ASP A 112 13.04 25.37 -17.57
CA ASP A 112 12.31 25.00 -18.77
C ASP A 112 11.11 24.12 -18.41
N TRP A 113 11.30 23.20 -17.46
CA TRP A 113 10.21 22.37 -16.96
C TRP A 113 9.17 23.19 -16.18
N GLN A 114 9.59 24.10 -15.30
CA GLN A 114 8.69 25.02 -14.60
C GLN A 114 7.90 25.91 -15.57
N ALA A 115 8.54 26.41 -16.63
CA ALA A 115 7.86 27.15 -17.69
C ALA A 115 6.80 26.28 -18.40
N LYS A 116 7.13 25.02 -18.72
CA LYS A 116 6.16 24.05 -19.29
C LYS A 116 5.00 23.74 -18.36
N LEU A 117 5.19 23.75 -17.04
CA LEU A 117 4.08 23.58 -16.09
C LEU A 117 3.03 24.68 -16.25
N ALA A 118 3.45 25.92 -16.53
CA ALA A 118 2.53 27.03 -16.77
C ALA A 118 1.72 26.87 -18.08
N GLU A 119 2.16 26.01 -18.99
CA GLU A 119 1.48 25.73 -20.27
C GLU A 119 0.49 24.55 -20.17
N VAL A 120 0.34 23.95 -19.00
CA VAL A 120 -0.58 22.83 -18.78
C VAL A 120 -2.00 23.26 -19.13
N ARG A 121 -2.58 22.58 -20.12
CA ARG A 121 -3.94 22.85 -20.58
C ARG A 121 -4.93 22.03 -19.79
N VAL A 122 -5.90 22.72 -19.21
CA VAL A 122 -6.97 22.12 -18.43
C VAL A 122 -8.30 22.31 -19.17
N PRO A 123 -9.07 21.24 -19.41
CA PRO A 123 -10.45 21.34 -19.88
C PRO A 123 -11.26 22.31 -19.01
N SER A 124 -12.11 23.12 -19.66
CA SER A 124 -12.98 24.08 -18.97
C SER A 124 -14.38 24.07 -19.59
N GLY A 125 -15.33 24.70 -18.89
CA GLY A 125 -16.72 24.78 -19.34
C GLY A 125 -17.36 23.40 -19.52
N ALA A 126 -18.04 23.20 -20.65
CA ALA A 126 -18.78 21.98 -20.92
C ALA A 126 -17.94 20.70 -20.86
N ALA A 127 -16.67 20.75 -21.30
CA ALA A 127 -15.78 19.59 -21.26
C ALA A 127 -15.44 19.17 -19.83
N LEU A 128 -15.25 20.12 -18.92
CA LEU A 128 -15.00 19.85 -17.51
C LEU A 128 -16.24 19.25 -16.82
N GLU A 129 -17.42 19.78 -17.11
CA GLU A 129 -18.68 19.25 -16.58
C GLU A 129 -18.96 17.82 -17.06
N GLU A 130 -18.61 17.50 -18.31
CA GLU A 130 -18.71 16.13 -18.81
C GLU A 130 -17.78 15.17 -18.05
N LEU A 131 -16.55 15.59 -17.76
CA LEU A 131 -15.60 14.80 -16.96
C LEU A 131 -16.11 14.58 -15.53
N ARG A 132 -16.64 15.63 -14.88
CA ARG A 132 -17.24 15.54 -13.55
C ARG A 132 -18.42 14.57 -13.52
N ALA A 133 -19.32 14.64 -14.52
CA ALA A 133 -20.44 13.72 -14.63
C ALA A 133 -19.98 12.26 -14.79
N LYS A 134 -18.91 12.01 -15.58
CA LYS A 134 -18.31 10.68 -15.70
C LYS A 134 -17.73 10.18 -14.39
N VAL A 135 -17.05 11.04 -13.62
CA VAL A 135 -16.52 10.69 -12.29
C VAL A 135 -17.66 10.27 -11.37
N THR A 136 -18.74 11.06 -11.31
CA THR A 136 -19.91 10.72 -10.49
C THR A 136 -20.51 9.39 -10.89
N ALA A 137 -20.66 9.11 -12.19
CA ALA A 137 -21.16 7.83 -12.69
C ALA A 137 -20.24 6.66 -12.33
N CYS A 138 -18.93 6.82 -12.47
CA CYS A 138 -17.95 5.80 -12.07
C CYS A 138 -18.00 5.53 -10.57
N HIS A 139 -18.09 6.56 -9.72
CA HIS A 139 -18.23 6.36 -8.28
C HIS A 139 -19.53 5.63 -7.91
N ALA A 140 -20.66 5.97 -8.54
CA ALA A 140 -21.91 5.26 -8.30
C ALA A 140 -21.80 3.76 -8.65
N GLN A 141 -21.19 3.45 -9.80
CA GLN A 141 -20.92 2.06 -10.21
C GLN A 141 -19.94 1.36 -9.27
N GLU A 142 -18.91 2.06 -8.78
CA GLU A 142 -17.98 1.49 -7.81
C GLU A 142 -18.65 1.18 -6.47
N VAL A 143 -19.56 2.03 -5.99
CA VAL A 143 -20.32 1.77 -4.76
C VAL A 143 -21.18 0.52 -4.93
N GLU A 144 -21.97 0.44 -6.00
CA GLU A 144 -22.82 -0.72 -6.28
C GLU A 144 -22.00 -2.01 -6.46
N PHE A 145 -20.86 -1.92 -7.16
CA PHE A 145 -19.94 -3.05 -7.33
C PHE A 145 -19.32 -3.47 -6.00
N ARG A 146 -18.90 -2.52 -5.15
CA ARG A 146 -18.34 -2.80 -3.82
C ARG A 146 -19.38 -3.44 -2.90
N GLU A 147 -20.62 -2.95 -2.90
CA GLU A 147 -21.72 -3.55 -2.13
C GLU A 147 -22.01 -4.98 -2.59
N SER A 148 -22.11 -5.19 -3.90
CA SER A 148 -22.29 -6.51 -4.49
C SER A 148 -21.14 -7.46 -4.15
N GLN A 149 -19.90 -6.96 -4.22
CA GLN A 149 -18.71 -7.73 -3.88
C GLN A 149 -18.64 -8.03 -2.38
N ALA A 150 -19.03 -7.10 -1.51
CA ALA A 150 -19.09 -7.29 -0.06
C ALA A 150 -20.14 -8.35 0.31
N ALA A 151 -21.32 -8.29 -0.29
CA ALA A 151 -22.37 -9.30 -0.09
C ALA A 151 -21.92 -10.69 -0.56
N ALA A 152 -21.29 -10.78 -1.72
CA ALA A 152 -20.73 -12.04 -2.23
C ALA A 152 -19.58 -12.57 -1.36
N ASP A 153 -18.71 -11.68 -0.85
CA ASP A 153 -17.62 -12.03 0.04
C ASP A 153 -18.14 -12.57 1.38
N ARG A 154 -19.15 -11.91 1.96
CA ARG A 154 -19.81 -12.35 3.19
C ARG A 154 -20.44 -13.73 3.03
N ARG A 155 -21.20 -13.97 1.96
CA ARG A 155 -21.80 -15.28 1.67
C ARG A 155 -20.74 -16.37 1.53
N ARG A 156 -19.65 -16.09 0.81
CA ARG A 156 -18.52 -17.03 0.69
C ARG A 156 -17.91 -17.37 2.05
N ARG A 157 -17.75 -16.37 2.94
CA ARG A 157 -17.21 -16.57 4.29
C ARG A 157 -18.14 -17.41 5.15
N GLU A 158 -19.44 -17.15 5.12
CA GLU A 158 -20.49 -17.96 5.80
C GLU A 158 -20.40 -19.44 5.37
N GLU A 159 -20.38 -19.70 4.06
CA GLU A 159 -20.27 -21.06 3.52
C GLU A 159 -18.96 -21.76 3.95
N ARG A 160 -17.84 -21.03 4.00
CA ARG A 160 -16.53 -21.57 4.38
C ARG A 160 -16.42 -21.89 5.87
N LEU A 161 -17.03 -21.06 6.73
CA LEU A 161 -17.13 -21.34 8.16
C LEU A 161 -17.98 -22.59 8.39
N ALA A 162 -19.14 -22.70 7.74
CA ALA A 162 -20.03 -23.85 7.87
C ALA A 162 -19.41 -25.17 7.34
N ALA A 163 -18.61 -25.12 6.27
CA ALA A 163 -18.04 -26.32 5.65
C ALA A 163 -16.82 -26.92 6.39
N GLY A 164 -16.15 -26.17 7.27
CA GLY A 164 -15.04 -26.64 8.12
C GLY A 164 -13.74 -27.10 7.41
N SER A 165 -13.68 -27.11 6.07
CA SER A 165 -12.67 -27.88 5.31
C SER A 165 -11.39 -27.13 4.91
N SER A 166 -11.35 -25.79 4.93
CA SER A 166 -10.12 -25.02 4.62
C SER A 166 -10.08 -23.65 5.33
N PHE A 167 -8.89 -23.20 5.73
CA PHE A 167 -8.65 -21.89 6.35
C PHE A 167 -8.72 -20.74 5.32
N VAL A 168 -8.54 -21.08 4.04
CA VAL A 168 -8.52 -20.13 2.94
C VAL A 168 -9.94 -19.61 2.68
N GLY A 169 -10.13 -18.30 2.86
CA GLY A 169 -11.36 -17.60 2.47
C GLY A 169 -12.36 -17.33 3.60
N VAL A 170 -11.98 -17.60 4.86
CA VAL A 170 -12.76 -17.22 6.06
C VAL A 170 -12.59 -15.74 6.42
N MET A 171 -11.43 -15.15 6.11
CA MET A 171 -11.14 -13.75 6.36
C MET A 171 -11.68 -12.83 5.24
N PRO A 172 -12.01 -11.56 5.55
CA PRO A 172 -12.30 -10.55 4.53
C PRO A 172 -11.14 -10.39 3.54
N ARG A 173 -11.43 -10.15 2.25
CA ARG A 173 -10.42 -10.09 1.17
C ARG A 173 -9.25 -9.13 1.45
N ARG A 174 -9.54 -7.97 2.04
CA ARG A 174 -8.54 -6.92 2.30
C ARG A 174 -7.91 -7.03 3.69
N PHE A 175 -8.33 -8.00 4.49
CA PHE A 175 -7.97 -8.10 5.89
C PHE A 175 -6.45 -8.10 6.13
N ALA A 176 -5.68 -8.85 5.34
CA ALA A 176 -4.22 -8.87 5.47
C ALA A 176 -3.61 -7.48 5.26
N ALA A 177 -4.05 -6.76 4.23
CA ALA A 177 -3.56 -5.42 3.93
C ALA A 177 -3.96 -4.41 5.03
N ASP A 178 -5.21 -4.44 5.46
CA ASP A 178 -5.70 -3.53 6.49
C ASP A 178 -5.05 -3.81 7.85
N MET A 179 -4.77 -5.08 8.17
CA MET A 179 -4.00 -5.51 9.34
C MET A 179 -2.55 -5.02 9.27
N MET A 180 -1.88 -5.18 8.13
CA MET A 180 -0.53 -4.67 7.91
C MET A 180 -0.47 -3.16 8.12
N VAL A 181 -1.41 -2.40 7.56
CA VAL A 181 -1.46 -0.94 7.74
C VAL A 181 -1.74 -0.58 9.19
N ARG A 182 -2.75 -1.21 9.83
CA ARG A 182 -3.20 -0.88 11.19
C ARG A 182 -2.11 -1.10 12.22
N PHE A 183 -1.37 -2.19 12.10
CA PHE A 183 -0.34 -2.61 13.06
C PHE A 183 1.08 -2.35 12.56
N ARG A 184 1.22 -1.64 11.43
CA ARG A 184 2.50 -1.34 10.75
C ARG A 184 3.33 -2.60 10.46
N LEU A 185 2.69 -3.71 10.14
CA LEU A 185 3.36 -4.98 9.85
C LEU A 185 3.82 -5.03 8.40
N VAL A 186 4.98 -5.63 8.17
CA VAL A 186 5.46 -5.94 6.83
C VAL A 186 4.86 -7.28 6.37
N PRO A 187 4.57 -7.43 5.05
CA PRO A 187 4.15 -8.72 4.50
C PRO A 187 5.11 -9.85 4.88
N GLY A 188 4.59 -10.97 5.39
CA GLY A 188 5.41 -12.11 5.77
C GLY A 188 4.75 -13.03 6.79
N TRP A 189 5.56 -13.91 7.38
CA TRP A 189 5.10 -14.98 8.28
C TRP A 189 4.25 -14.47 9.45
N ARG A 190 4.58 -13.32 10.03
CA ARG A 190 3.80 -12.74 11.15
C ARG A 190 2.35 -12.44 10.77
N VAL A 191 2.14 -11.90 9.57
CA VAL A 191 0.80 -11.69 8.99
C VAL A 191 0.11 -13.03 8.78
N THR A 192 0.82 -14.04 8.26
CA THR A 192 0.28 -15.40 8.07
C THR A 192 -0.13 -16.05 9.40
N ASN A 193 0.71 -15.98 10.43
CA ASN A 193 0.43 -16.57 11.75
C ASN A 193 -0.78 -15.91 12.41
N LEU A 194 -0.88 -14.58 12.34
CA LEU A 194 -2.07 -13.86 12.81
C LEU A 194 -3.32 -14.36 12.10
N GLN A 195 -3.28 -14.52 10.77
CA GLN A 195 -4.40 -15.04 10.02
C GLN A 195 -4.74 -16.49 10.39
N HIS A 196 -3.74 -17.32 10.67
CA HIS A 196 -3.91 -18.70 11.15
C HIS A 196 -4.60 -18.73 12.52
N ALA A 197 -4.05 -18.03 13.51
CA ALA A 197 -4.61 -17.95 14.87
C ALA A 197 -6.06 -17.47 14.85
N LEU A 198 -6.34 -16.38 14.11
CA LEU A 198 -7.69 -15.86 13.97
C LEU A 198 -8.61 -16.88 13.29
N SER A 199 -8.16 -17.56 12.24
CA SER A 199 -8.98 -18.58 11.56
C SER A 199 -9.36 -19.73 12.48
N MET A 200 -8.45 -20.16 13.36
CA MET A 200 -8.74 -21.19 14.37
C MET A 200 -9.76 -20.70 15.40
N ARG A 201 -9.58 -19.48 15.94
CA ARG A 201 -10.51 -18.90 16.91
C ARG A 201 -11.90 -18.70 16.31
N LEU A 202 -12.01 -18.24 15.06
CA LEU A 202 -13.29 -18.12 14.35
C LEU A 202 -14.04 -19.45 14.25
N ARG A 203 -13.35 -20.53 13.92
CA ARG A 203 -13.99 -21.87 13.88
C ARG A 203 -14.42 -22.33 15.26
N ARG A 204 -13.59 -22.07 16.27
CA ARG A 204 -13.91 -22.40 17.66
C ARG A 204 -15.18 -21.66 18.11
N TRP A 205 -15.32 -20.40 17.75
CA TRP A 205 -16.52 -19.59 18.02
C TRP A 205 -17.73 -20.03 17.22
N GLU A 206 -17.55 -20.47 15.97
CA GLU A 206 -18.66 -21.01 15.17
C GLU A 206 -19.19 -22.31 15.78
N ASN A 207 -18.30 -23.20 16.23
CA ASN A 207 -18.67 -24.46 16.89
C ASN A 207 -19.18 -24.25 18.32
N ASN A 208 -18.72 -23.21 19.01
CA ASN A 208 -19.16 -22.84 20.35
C ASN A 208 -19.40 -21.33 20.46
N PRO A 209 -20.60 -20.84 20.07
CA PRO A 209 -20.92 -19.40 20.06
C PRO A 209 -20.80 -18.72 21.43
N ALA A 210 -20.90 -19.47 22.52
CA ALA A 210 -20.72 -18.94 23.88
C ALA A 210 -19.27 -18.47 24.16
N GLU A 211 -18.30 -18.93 23.38
CA GLU A 211 -16.90 -18.51 23.49
C GLU A 211 -16.56 -17.31 22.59
N SER A 212 -17.49 -16.89 21.71
CA SER A 212 -17.32 -15.73 20.86
C SER A 212 -17.28 -14.44 21.70
N PRO A 213 -16.30 -13.55 21.50
CA PRO A 213 -16.28 -12.26 22.20
C PRO A 213 -17.54 -11.44 21.88
N GLN A 214 -18.07 -10.76 22.89
CA GLN A 214 -19.26 -9.91 22.71
C GLN A 214 -19.02 -8.83 21.64
N GLY A 215 -20.01 -8.66 20.76
CA GLY A 215 -20.01 -7.63 19.73
C GLY A 215 -19.31 -8.01 18.42
N LEU A 216 -18.87 -9.26 18.24
CA LEU A 216 -18.44 -9.77 16.94
C LEU A 216 -19.63 -10.30 16.14
N SER A 217 -19.77 -9.84 14.90
CA SER A 217 -20.68 -10.46 13.94
C SER A 217 -20.21 -11.88 13.55
N SER A 218 -21.11 -12.73 13.02
CA SER A 218 -20.71 -13.98 12.35
C SER A 218 -21.15 -13.94 10.88
N PRO A 219 -20.23 -14.03 9.91
CA PRO A 219 -18.76 -13.96 10.06
C PRO A 219 -18.29 -12.53 10.40
N PRO A 220 -17.22 -12.34 11.21
CA PRO A 220 -16.72 -11.01 11.56
C PRO A 220 -16.27 -10.16 10.38
N GLU A 221 -16.49 -8.85 10.47
CA GLU A 221 -16.01 -7.85 9.53
C GLU A 221 -14.59 -7.38 9.87
N THR A 222 -13.91 -6.75 8.90
CA THR A 222 -12.51 -6.31 9.04
C THR A 222 -12.29 -5.49 10.31
N CYS A 223 -13.12 -4.48 10.58
CA CYS A 223 -12.97 -3.61 11.74
C CYS A 223 -13.02 -4.39 13.06
N GLU A 224 -13.95 -5.33 13.17
CA GLU A 224 -14.15 -6.13 14.39
C GLU A 224 -12.95 -7.06 14.65
N LEU A 225 -12.38 -7.65 13.59
CA LEU A 225 -11.18 -8.48 13.68
C LEU A 225 -9.95 -7.65 14.06
N LEU A 226 -9.79 -6.44 13.52
CA LEU A 226 -8.69 -5.54 13.88
C LEU A 226 -8.80 -5.10 15.35
N ASP A 227 -9.99 -4.71 15.80
CA ASP A 227 -10.23 -4.33 17.20
C ASP A 227 -10.03 -5.51 18.15
N TYR A 228 -10.37 -6.71 17.69
CA TYR A 228 -10.07 -7.93 18.42
C TYR A 228 -8.55 -8.18 18.54
N ILE A 229 -7.78 -8.05 17.47
CA ILE A 229 -6.31 -8.12 17.53
C ILE A 229 -5.77 -7.07 18.50
N SER A 230 -6.27 -5.83 18.47
CA SER A 230 -5.84 -4.77 19.39
C SER A 230 -6.08 -5.12 20.86
N ARG A 231 -7.15 -5.87 21.18
CA ARG A 231 -7.45 -6.29 22.55
C ARG A 231 -6.59 -7.46 23.01
N VAL A 232 -6.31 -8.43 22.13
CA VAL A 232 -5.54 -9.63 22.49
C VAL A 232 -4.02 -9.36 22.45
N GLY A 233 -3.57 -8.57 21.48
CA GLY A 233 -2.16 -8.32 21.21
C GLY A 233 -1.67 -9.04 19.96
N VAL A 234 -0.87 -8.32 19.15
CA VAL A 234 -0.29 -8.84 17.90
C VAL A 234 0.71 -9.96 18.18
N ASP A 235 1.56 -9.81 19.21
CA ASP A 235 2.56 -10.83 19.55
C ASP A 235 1.87 -12.13 20.00
N THR A 236 0.93 -12.05 20.93
CA THR A 236 0.18 -13.20 21.46
C THR A 236 -0.52 -14.00 20.36
N LEU A 237 -1.22 -13.33 19.43
CA LEU A 237 -1.90 -14.02 18.33
C LEU A 237 -0.89 -14.59 17.30
N SER A 238 0.23 -13.92 17.10
CA SER A 238 1.27 -14.41 16.17
C SER A 238 2.00 -15.64 16.70
N GLU A 239 2.20 -15.73 18.02
CA GLU A 239 2.79 -16.89 18.70
C GLU A 239 1.83 -18.08 18.64
N GLU A 240 0.55 -17.89 18.98
CA GLU A 240 -0.48 -18.93 18.88
C GLU A 240 -0.57 -19.52 17.46
N GLY A 241 -0.50 -18.66 16.44
CA GLY A 241 -0.53 -19.11 15.05
C GLY A 241 0.76 -19.77 14.56
N ALA A 242 1.88 -19.64 15.29
CA ALA A 242 3.14 -20.29 14.98
C ALA A 242 3.16 -21.75 15.46
N ASP A 243 2.48 -22.04 16.57
CA ASP A 243 2.44 -23.35 17.24
C ASP A 243 1.40 -24.32 16.64
N SER A 244 0.78 -23.94 15.52
CA SER A 244 -0.38 -24.60 14.90
C SER A 244 -0.06 -25.18 13.53
#